data_AF-A0A1Z8UM80-F1
#
_entry.id   AF-A0A1Z8UM80-F1
#
_cell.length_a   1.000
_cell.length_b   1.000
_cell.length_c   1.000
_cell.angle_alpha   90.00
_cell.angle_beta   90.00
_cell.angle_gamma   90.00
#
_symmetry.space_group_name_H-M   'P 1'
#
loop_
_entity.id
_entity.type
_entity.pdbx_description
1 polymer ?
#
loop_
_entity_poly.entity_id
_entity_poly.type
_entity_poly.pdbx_seq_one_letter_code
_entity_poly.pdbx_strand_id
1 'polypeptide(L)' 'MELLGYVLGIFGLFVFAKGIKPTLEFINKTTEKELVKFFGLMATFATLIFYFYLLFNFLTK' A
#
# COMPACT_ATOMS: atom_id res chain seq x y z
N MET A 1 3.56 8.08 22.73
CA MET A 1 4.32 7.53 21.58
C MET A 1 3.45 7.31 20.33
N GLU A 2 2.28 7.96 20.22
CA GLU A 2 1.35 7.69 19.11
C GLU A 2 1.83 8.30 17.79
N LEU A 3 2.46 9.48 17.83
CA LEU A 3 3.09 10.12 16.67
C LEU A 3 4.10 9.20 15.97
N LEU A 4 4.89 8.44 16.74
CA LEU A 4 5.84 7.47 16.19
C LEU A 4 5.11 6.35 15.43
N GLY A 5 3.97 5.87 15.94
CA GLY A 5 3.13 4.87 15.26
C GLY A 5 2.57 5.39 13.94
N TYR A 6 2.12 6.64 13.88
CA TYR A 6 1.65 7.26 12.63
C TYR A 6 2.78 7.45 11.62
N VAL A 7 3.96 7.90 12.07
CA VAL A 7 5.16 8.02 11.22
C VAL A 7 5.58 6.67 10.66
N LEU A 8 5.58 5.62 11.48
CA LEU A 8 5.88 4.26 11.04
C LEU A 8 4.79 3.71 10.09
N GLY A 9 3.52 4.05 10.30
CA GLY A 9 2.43 3.70 9.40
C GLY A 9 2.58 4.31 8.01
N ILE A 10 2.89 5.61 7.94
CA ILE A 10 3.16 6.31 6.68
C ILE A 10 4.44 5.78 6.03
N PHE A 11 5.50 5.53 6.81
CA PHE A 11 6.74 4.96 6.31
C PHE A 11 6.51 3.54 5.74
N GLY A 12 5.72 2.72 6.41
CA GLY A 12 5.31 1.40 5.94
C GLY A 12 4.57 1.46 4.60
N LEU A 13 3.63 2.40 4.45
CA LEU A 13 2.95 2.66 3.17
C LEU A 13 3.94 3.04 2.05
N PHE A 14 4.92 3.89 2.36
CA PHE A 14 5.93 4.31 1.39
C PHE A 14 6.81 3.15 0.93
N VAL A 15 7.26 2.30 1.86
CA VAL A 15 8.03 1.08 1.55
C VAL A 15 7.17 0.10 0.74
N PHE A 16 5.90 -0.08 1.11
CA PHE A 16 4.97 -0.95 0.39
C PHE A 16 4.75 -0.50 -1.05
N ALA A 17 4.46 0.80 -1.25
CA ALA A 17 4.33 1.40 -2.58
C ALA A 17 5.58 1.19 -3.45
N LYS A 18 6.78 1.35 -2.87
CA LYS A 18 8.04 1.07 -3.56
C LYS A 18 8.23 -0.41 -3.90
N GLY A 19 7.82 -1.32 -3.02
CA GLY A 19 7.93 -2.77 -3.22
C GLY A 19 6.94 -3.34 -4.25
N ILE A 20 5.78 -2.71 -4.42
CA ILE A 20 4.78 -3.13 -5.42
C ILE A 20 5.34 -3.02 -6.84
N LYS A 21 6.12 -1.99 -7.16
CA LYS A 21 6.65 -1.77 -8.52
C LYS A 21 7.49 -2.94 -9.07
N PRO A 22 8.56 -3.41 -8.40
CA PRO A 22 9.32 -4.57 -8.87
C PRO A 22 8.48 -5.86 -8.85
N THR A 23 7.55 -5.99 -7.91
CA THR A 23 6.64 -7.15 -7.82
C THR A 23 5.70 -7.21 -9.03
N LEU A 24 5.09 -6.09 -9.42
CA LEU A 24 4.26 -6.00 -10.62
C LEU A 24 5.06 -6.25 -11.89
N GLU A 25 6.30 -5.76 -11.96
CA GLU A 25 7.18 -6.01 -13.10
C GLU A 25 7.55 -7.50 -13.21
N PHE A 26 7.81 -8.17 -12.09
CA PHE A 26 8.04 -9.61 -12.05
C PHE A 26 6.80 -10.39 -12.53
N ILE A 27 5.62 -10.08 -11.98
CA ILE A 27 4.35 -10.73 -12.38
C ILE A 27 4.05 -10.48 -13.87
N ASN A 28 4.34 -9.28 -14.38
CA ASN A 28 4.12 -8.96 -15.79
C ASN A 28 5.05 -9.73 -16.75
N LYS A 29 6.19 -10.23 -16.26
CA LYS A 29 7.09 -11.08 -17.05
C LYS A 29 6.67 -12.55 -17.04
N THR A 30 5.94 -13.00 -16.01
CA THR A 30 5.58 -14.41 -15.80
C THR A 30 4.10 -14.71 -16.02
N THR A 31 3.24 -13.69 -16.14
CA THR A 31 1.77 -13.85 -16.12
C THR A 31 1.08 -12.84 -17.04
N GLU A 32 -0.20 -13.06 -17.34
CA GLU A 32 -1.03 -12.20 -18.18
C GLU A 32 -1.20 -10.77 -17.62
N LYS A 33 -1.29 -9.80 -18.54
CA LYS A 33 -1.42 -8.36 -18.22
C LYS A 33 -2.65 -8.02 -17.38
N GLU A 34 -3.73 -8.80 -17.48
CA GLU A 34 -4.94 -8.59 -16.68
C GLU A 34 -4.70 -8.87 -15.20
N LEU A 35 -3.93 -9.91 -14.87
CA LEU A 35 -3.53 -10.24 -13.50
C LEU A 35 -2.67 -9.13 -12.89
N VAL A 36 -1.74 -8.56 -13.66
CA VAL A 36 -0.92 -7.41 -13.20
C VAL A 36 -1.80 -6.21 -12.86
N LYS A 37 -2.78 -5.90 -13.72
CA LYS A 37 -3.74 -4.82 -13.46
C LYS A 37 -4.56 -5.10 -12.20
N PHE A 38 -5.03 -6.35 -12.03
CA PHE A 38 -5.78 -6.75 -10.84
C PHE A 38 -4.95 -6.58 -9.55
N PHE A 39 -3.70 -7.07 -9.52
CA PHE A 39 -2.82 -6.89 -8.37
C PHE A 39 -2.49 -5.43 -8.09
N GLY A 40 -2.26 -4.62 -9.13
CA GLY A 40 -2.05 -3.18 -8.97
C GLY A 40 -3.27 -2.46 -8.39
N LEU A 41 -4.48 -2.83 -8.82
CA LEU A 41 -5.74 -2.31 -8.29
C LEU A 41 -5.93 -2.70 -6.82
N MET A 42 -5.72 -3.97 -6.48
CA MET A 42 -5.82 -4.47 -5.10
C MET A 42 -4.82 -3.76 -4.17
N ALA A 43 -3.59 -3.57 -4.63
CA ALA A 43 -2.57 -2.86 -3.87
C ALA A 43 -2.94 -1.38 -3.62
N THR A 44 -3.57 -0.73 -4.62
CA THR A 44 -4.07 0.65 -4.49
C THR A 44 -5.20 0.74 -3.47
N PHE A 45 -6.17 -0.18 -3.53
CA PHE A 45 -7.28 -0.24 -2.57
C PHE A 45 -6.79 -0.50 -1.15
N ALA A 46 -5.87 -1.45 -0.96
CA ALA A 46 -5.29 -1.74 0.36
C ALA A 46 -4.58 -0.51 0.95
N THR A 47 -3.83 0.22 0.11
CA THR A 47 -3.15 1.46 0.50
C THR A 47 -4.14 2.54 0.95
N LEU A 48 -5.21 2.74 0.19
CA LEU A 48 -6.27 3.72 0.52
C LEU A 48 -6.96 3.36 1.84
N ILE A 49 -7.38 2.11 2.01
CA ILE A 49 -8.05 1.64 3.24
C ILE A 49 -7.14 1.85 4.45
N PHE A 50 -5.87 1.47 4.36
CA PHE A 50 -4.92 1.63 5.45
C PHE A 50 -4.65 3.10 5.79
N TYR A 51 -4.59 3.96 4.77
CA TYR A 51 -4.47 5.41 4.96
C TYR A 51 -5.69 6.00 5.69
N PHE A 52 -6.91 5.68 5.24
CA PHE A 52 -8.13 6.14 5.91
C PHE A 52 -8.20 5.64 7.35
N TYR A 53 -7.86 4.38 7.60
CA TYR A 53 -7.81 3.81 8.94
C TYR A 53 -6.84 4.58 9.86
N LEU A 54 -5.62 4.85 9.38
CA LEU A 54 -4.63 5.67 10.10
C LEU A 54 -5.16 7.08 10.37
N LEU A 55 -5.78 7.71 9.38
CA LEU A 55 -6.35 9.06 9.50
C LEU A 55 -7.48 9.13 10.53
N PHE A 56 -8.43 8.19 10.48
CA PHE A 56 -9.55 8.14 11.44
C PHE A 56 -9.05 7.89 12.86
N ASN A 57 -8.10 6.97 13.02
CA ASN A 57 -7.50 6.70 14.33
C ASN A 57 -6.71 7.90 14.86
N PHE A 58 -6.06 8.68 13.97
CA PHE A 58 -5.37 9.92 14.34
C PHE A 58 -6.33 11.03 14.76
N LEU A 59 -7.44 11.22 14.03
CA LEU A 59 -8.38 12.32 14.26
C LEU A 59 -9.36 12.08 15.42
N THR A 60 -9.61 10.81 15.76
CA THR A 60 -10.59 10.43 16.80
C THR A 60 -9.96 10.30 18.19
N LYS A 61 -8.63 10.23 18.24
CA LYS A 61 -7.85 10.25 19.48
C LYS A 61 -7.37 11.66 19.81
#